data_AF-A0A183HXX9-F1
#
_entry.id   AF-A0A183HXX9-F1
#
_cell.length_a   1.000
_cell.length_b   1.000
_cell.length_c   1.000
_cell.angle_alpha   90.00
_cell.angle_beta   90.00
_cell.angle_gamma   90.00
#
_symmetry.space_group_name_H-M   'P 1'
#
loop_
_entity.id
_entity.type
_entity.pdbx_description
1 polymer ?
#
loop_
_entity_poly.entity_id
_entity_poly.type
_entity_poly.pdbx_seq_one_letter_code
_entity_poly.pdbx_strand_id
1 'polypeptide(L)' 'MINIGTMKQAKEILQTESNVQEVKCPVTVCGDVHGQFHDLLELFKMGGKAPDTNYLFMGDYVDRGYHSVETVTLL' A
#
# COMPACT_ATOMS: atom_id res chain seq x y z
N MET A 1 1.71 1.91 -13.96
CA MET A 1 0.96 2.99 -13.29
C MET A 1 -0.23 2.33 -12.62
N ILE A 2 -0.11 2.01 -11.34
CA ILE A 2 -1.26 1.56 -10.55
C ILE A 2 -2.12 2.80 -10.35
N ASN A 3 -3.15 2.92 -11.16
CA ASN A 3 -4.12 3.99 -11.13
C ASN A 3 -5.34 3.41 -10.41
N ILE A 4 -5.27 3.34 -9.08
CA ILE A 4 -6.45 3.00 -8.28
C ILE A 4 -7.35 4.22 -8.37
N GLY A 5 -8.30 4.16 -9.30
CA GLY A 5 -9.26 5.23 -9.45
C GLY A 5 -10.04 5.37 -8.14
N THR A 6 -9.90 6.49 -7.44
CA THR A 6 -10.73 6.95 -6.31
C THR A 6 -10.89 5.99 -5.11
N MET A 7 -10.92 6.56 -3.90
CA MET A 7 -11.17 5.83 -2.63
C MET A 7 -12.39 4.89 -2.67
N LYS A 8 -13.35 5.17 -3.56
CA LYS A 8 -14.53 4.34 -3.76
C LYS A 8 -14.21 2.98 -4.41
N GLN A 9 -13.37 2.93 -5.44
CA GLN A 9 -13.04 1.65 -6.08
C GLN A 9 -12.13 0.83 -5.18
N ALA A 10 -11.20 1.47 -4.46
CA ALA A 10 -10.41 0.82 -3.42
C ALA A 10 -11.32 0.17 -2.36
N LYS A 11 -12.33 0.90 -1.88
CA LYS A 11 -13.31 0.38 -0.93
C LYS A 11 -14.08 -0.82 -1.50
N GLU A 12 -14.55 -0.75 -2.74
CA GLU A 12 -15.28 -1.86 -3.36
C GLU A 12 -14.42 -3.12 -3.48
N ILE A 13 -13.15 -2.99 -3.87
CA ILE A 13 -12.19 -4.09 -3.94
C ILE A 13 -11.98 -4.70 -2.55
N LEU A 14 -11.60 -3.87 -1.57
CA LEU A 14 -11.35 -4.31 -0.19
C LEU A 14 -12.59 -4.94 0.46
N GLN A 15 -13.80 -4.50 0.10
CA GLN A 15 -15.05 -5.10 0.57
C GLN A 15 -15.32 -6.49 -0.01
N THR A 16 -14.82 -6.78 -1.21
CA THR A 16 -14.96 -8.09 -1.85
C THR A 16 -13.86 -9.07 -1.47
N GLU A 17 -12.77 -8.60 -0.88
CA GLU A 17 -11.65 -9.45 -0.47
C GLU A 17 -11.97 -10.25 0.79
N SER A 18 -11.35 -11.42 0.90
CA SER A 18 -11.47 -12.27 2.09
C SER A 18 -10.62 -11.72 3.23
N ASN A 19 -11.07 -11.92 4.48
CA ASN A 19 -10.30 -11.54 5.68
C ASN A 19 -8.90 -12.18 5.75
N VAL A 20 -8.70 -13.30 5.05
CA VAL A 20 -7.41 -13.96 4.88
C VAL A 20 -7.11 -14.04 3.39
N GLN A 21 -6.03 -13.41 2.95
CA GLN A 21 -5.55 -13.45 1.58
C GLN A 21 -4.31 -14.34 1.46
N GLU A 22 -4.32 -15.22 0.45
CA GLU A 22 -3.15 -16.02 0.10
C GLU A 22 -2.20 -15.21 -0.78
N VAL A 23 -1.00 -14.94 -0.26
CA VAL A 23 0.04 -14.17 -0.97
C VAL A 23 1.01 -15.10 -1.69
N LYS A 24 1.27 -14.83 -2.97
CA LYS A 24 2.25 -15.58 -3.78
C LYS A 24 3.64 -14.94 -3.69
N CYS A 25 4.65 -15.76 -3.39
CA CYS A 25 6.04 -15.34 -3.39
C CYS A 25 6.56 -15.08 -4.81
N PRO A 26 7.52 -14.15 -5.01
CA PRO A 26 8.14 -13.28 -4.00
C PRO A 26 7.24 -12.09 -3.61
N VAL A 27 7.20 -11.76 -2.33
CA VAL A 27 6.42 -10.64 -1.78
C VAL A 27 7.28 -9.80 -0.85
N THR A 28 7.18 -8.48 -0.96
CA THR A 28 7.82 -7.51 -0.08
C THR A 28 6.85 -7.17 1.04
N VAL A 29 7.14 -7.63 2.26
CA VAL A 29 6.32 -7.35 3.44
C VAL A 29 6.78 -6.02 4.05
N CYS A 30 5.84 -5.11 4.22
CA CYS A 30 6.05 -3.77 4.75
C CYS A 30 5.28 -3.63 6.07
N GLY A 31 5.96 -3.17 7.11
CA GLY A 31 5.34 -2.86 8.41
C GLY A 31 4.69 -1.47 8.43
N ASP A 32 4.58 -0.92 9.63
CA ASP A 32 3.89 0.35 9.90
C ASP A 32 4.55 1.53 9.15
N VAL A 33 3.74 2.33 8.44
CA VAL A 33 4.21 3.50 7.68
C VAL A 33 4.11 4.79 8.51
N HIS A 34 3.09 4.91 9.37
CA HIS A 34 2.85 6.08 10.23
C HIS A 34 2.94 7.44 9.48
N GLY A 35 2.41 7.51 8.26
CA GLY A 35 2.42 8.73 7.44
C GLY A 35 3.81 9.21 7.01
N GLN A 36 4.84 8.36 7.05
CA GLN A 36 6.17 8.63 6.53
C GLN A 36 6.24 8.40 5.02
N PHE A 37 5.65 9.34 4.26
CA PHE A 37 5.58 9.27 2.79
C PHE A 37 6.94 9.09 2.11
N HIS A 38 8.01 9.70 2.65
CA HIS A 38 9.34 9.58 2.06
C HIS A 38 9.91 8.16 2.17
N ASP A 39 9.68 7.48 3.29
CA ASP A 39 10.13 6.10 3.49
C ASP A 39 9.37 5.14 2.59
N LEU A 40 8.07 5.40 2.37
CA LEU A 40 7.27 4.63 1.41
C LEU A 40 7.82 4.77 -0.02
N LEU A 41 8.24 5.97 -0.43
CA LEU A 41 8.87 6.18 -1.74
C LEU A 41 10.20 5.44 -1.87
N GLU A 42 11.04 5.45 -0.84
CA GLU A 42 12.29 4.69 -0.84
C GLU A 42 12.04 3.18 -0.84
N LEU A 43 10.99 2.72 -0.16
CA LEU A 43 10.57 1.32 -0.17
C LEU A 43 10.20 0.88 -1.59
N PHE A 44 9.42 1.67 -2.32
CA PHE A 44 9.10 1.38 -3.73
C PHE A 44 10.33 1.45 -4.65
N LYS A 45 11.31 2.30 -4.34
CA LYS A 45 12.58 2.34 -5.09
C LYS A 45 13.44 1.10 -4.84
N MET A 46 13.51 0.61 -3.60
CA MET A 46 14.31 -0.56 -3.25
C MET A 46 13.62 -1.88 -3.59
N GLY A 47 12.33 -2.00 -3.29
CA GLY A 47 11.54 -3.22 -3.50
C GLY A 47 11.19 -3.47 -4.96
N GLY A 48 11.14 -2.43 -5.79
CA GLY A 48 10.78 -2.52 -7.21
C GLY A 48 9.41 -1.89 -7.50
N LYS A 49 9.17 -1.53 -8.77
CA LYS A 49 7.91 -0.89 -9.15
C LYS A 49 6.82 -1.95 -9.28
N ALA A 50 5.67 -1.70 -8.68
CA ALA A 50 4.48 -2.48 -8.99
C ALA A 50 4.05 -2.22 -10.46
N PRO A 51 3.63 -3.26 -11.23
CA PRO A 51 3.16 -4.57 -10.77
C PRO A 51 4.21 -5.70 -10.75
N ASP A 52 5.48 -5.41 -11.04
CA ASP A 52 6.53 -6.46 -11.14
C ASP A 52 6.90 -7.07 -9.77
N THR A 53 6.52 -6.40 -8.67
CA THR A 53 6.76 -6.83 -7.30
C THR A 53 5.45 -6.80 -6.51
N ASN A 54 5.15 -7.90 -5.80
CA ASN A 54 4.02 -7.96 -4.89
C ASN A 54 4.38 -7.28 -3.56
N TYR A 55 3.49 -6.43 -3.06
CA TYR A 55 3.65 -5.76 -1.78
C TYR A 55 2.57 -6.23 -0.80
N LEU A 56 2.96 -6.53 0.43
CA LEU A 56 2.05 -6.81 1.53
C LEU A 56 2.31 -5.79 2.63
N PHE A 57 1.38 -4.87 2.82
CA PHE A 57 1.45 -3.89 3.89
C PHE A 57 0.59 -4.36 5.07
N MET A 58 1.13 -4.33 6.29
CA MET A 58 0.49 -4.91 7.47
C MET A 58 -0.49 -3.97 8.21
N GLY A 59 -0.64 -2.72 7.76
CA GLY A 59 -1.52 -1.74 8.39
C GLY A 59 -0.79 -0.45 8.80
N ASP A 60 -1.41 0.35 9.66
CA ASP A 60 -0.87 1.60 10.20
C ASP A 60 -0.29 2.58 9.15
N TYR A 61 -1.02 2.71 8.03
CA TYR A 61 -0.73 3.69 6.98
C TYR A 61 -0.90 5.14 7.47
N VAL A 62 -1.88 5.34 8.36
CA VAL A 62 -2.36 6.64 8.82
C VAL A 62 -2.35 6.69 10.33
N ASP A 63 -1.29 7.28 10.87
CA ASP A 63 -1.35 8.04 12.12
C ASP A 63 -0.08 8.90 12.26
N ARG A 64 -0.17 10.03 12.97
CA ARG A 64 0.93 10.98 13.29
C ARG A 64 1.55 11.82 12.16
N GLY A 65 1.45 11.44 10.88
CA GLY A 65 2.02 12.20 9.76
C GLY A 65 1.08 13.19 9.07
N TYR A 66 1.58 14.39 8.73
CA TYR A 66 0.82 15.45 8.02
C TYR A 66 0.44 15.09 6.56
N HIS A 67 1.03 14.03 5.98
CA HIS A 67 0.87 13.61 4.57
C HIS A 67 0.02 12.34 4.39
N SER A 68 -0.92 12.12 5.30
CA SER A 68 -1.80 10.94 5.34
C SER A 68 -2.66 10.78 4.08
N VAL A 69 -3.20 11.88 3.54
CA VAL A 69 -4.06 11.84 2.34
C VAL A 69 -3.26 11.42 1.09
N GLU A 70 -2.02 11.90 0.95
CA GLU A 70 -1.16 11.59 -0.18
C GLU A 70 -0.70 10.13 -0.15
N THR A 71 -0.42 9.61 1.04
CA THR A 71 -0.07 8.20 1.27
C THR A 71 -1.21 7.27 0.85
N VAL A 72 -2.44 7.55 1.29
CA VAL A 72 -3.61 6.74 0.92
C VAL A 72 -4.00 6.92 -0.56
N THR A 73 -3.71 8.07 -1.16
CA THR A 73 -3.98 8.30 -2.60
C THR A 73 -2.95 7.61 -3.50
N LEU A 74 -1.74 7.39 -3.00
CA LEU A 74 -0.68 6.68 -3.72
C LEU A 74 -0.83 5.16 -3.65
N LEU A 75 -1.34 4.63 -2.54
CA LEU A 75 -1.59 3.21 -2.28
C LEU A 75 -2.86 2.70 -2.93
#